data_AF-A0A351FPE7-F1
#
_entry.id   AF-A0A351FPE7-F1
#
_cell.length_a   1.000
_cell.length_b   1.000
_cell.length_c   1.000
_cell.angle_alpha   90.00
_cell.angle_beta   90.00
_cell.angle_gamma   90.00
#
_symmetry.space_group_name_H-M   'P 1'
#
loop_
_entity.id
_entity.type
_entity.pdbx_description
1 polymer ?
#
loop_
_entity_poly.entity_id
_entity_poly.type
_entity_poly.pdbx_seq_one_letter_code
_entity_poly.pdbx_strand_id
1 'polypeptide(L)' 'LSIDHVIPRSQGGQTTWQNCVLACVKCNAHKANRTPEEANMRLRRAPDQPSWRPMFSSSDLPMASWQRFITTT' A
#
# COMPACT_ATOMS: atom_id res chain seq x y z
N LEU A 1 9.13 8.88 -0.30
CA LEU A 1 8.41 7.63 -0.66
C LEU A 1 6.94 7.87 -0.36
N SER A 2 6.01 7.47 -1.23
CA SER A 2 4.56 7.62 -1.02
C SER A 2 3.83 6.32 -1.34
N ILE A 3 2.61 6.19 -0.83
CA ILE A 3 1.66 5.17 -1.25
C ILE A 3 0.84 5.76 -2.41
N ASP A 4 0.68 4.99 -3.49
CA ASP A 4 -0.15 5.33 -4.64
C ASP A 4 -1.18 4.21 -4.90
N HIS A 5 -2.31 4.57 -5.50
CA HIS A 5 -3.38 3.64 -5.85
C HIS A 5 -3.29 3.28 -7.33
N VAL A 6 -3.24 1.98 -7.66
CA VAL A 6 -3.20 1.48 -9.05
C VAL A 6 -4.40 2.01 -9.82
N ILE A 7 -5.61 1.75 -9.34
CA ILE A 7 -6.82 2.47 -9.74
C ILE A 7 -6.92 3.74 -8.88
N PRO A 8 -6.91 4.94 -9.46
CA PRO A 8 -7.00 6.18 -8.70
C PRO A 8 -8.29 6.27 -7.87
N ARG A 9 -8.22 6.94 -6.71
CA ARG A 9 -9.42 7.19 -5.88
C ARG A 9 -10.50 7.96 -6.64
N SER A 10 -10.12 8.89 -7.52
CA SER A 10 -11.04 9.63 -8.39
C SER A 10 -11.81 8.74 -9.38
N GLN A 11 -11.30 7.52 -9.63
CA GLN A 11 -11.95 6.50 -10.46
C GLN A 11 -12.56 5.36 -9.60
N GLY A 12 -12.73 5.58 -8.29
CA GLY A 12 -13.34 4.60 -7.37
C GLY A 12 -12.37 3.58 -6.78
N GLY A 13 -11.06 3.74 -6.99
CA GLY A 13 -10.05 2.85 -6.43
C GLY A 13 -10.02 2.86 -4.89
N GLN A 14 -10.09 1.67 -4.29
CA GLN A 14 -10.16 1.47 -2.85
C GLN A 14 -8.76 1.39 -2.21
N THR A 15 -8.65 1.69 -0.93
CA THR A 15 -7.42 1.47 -0.17
C THR A 15 -7.36 0.01 0.28
N THR A 16 -6.80 -0.85 -0.57
CA THR A 16 -6.67 -2.30 -0.33
C THR A 16 -5.27 -2.77 -0.68
N TRP A 17 -4.89 -3.95 -0.17
CA TRP A 17 -3.59 -4.57 -0.49
C TRP A 17 -3.38 -4.78 -1.99
N GLN A 18 -4.46 -5.05 -2.73
CA GLN A 18 -4.45 -5.30 -4.17
C GLN A 18 -4.51 -4.01 -5.01
N ASN A 19 -4.59 -2.84 -4.39
CA ASN A 19 -4.65 -1.56 -5.10
C ASN A 19 -3.58 -0.56 -4.65
N CYS A 20 -2.96 -0.74 -3.49
CA CYS A 20 -1.93 0.17 -3.00
C CYS A 20 -0.51 -0.32 -3.32
N VAL A 21 0.31 0.57 -3.88
CA VAL A 21 1.72 0.33 -4.21
C VAL A 21 2.61 1.41 -3.63
N LEU A 22 3.90 1.11 -3.49
CA LEU A 22 4.91 2.11 -3.16
C LEU A 22 5.40 2.81 -4.42
N ALA A 23 5.42 4.14 -4.39
CA ALA A 23 5.91 4.98 -5.48
C ALA A 23 6.84 6.09 -4.95
N CYS A 24 7.80 6.53 -5.77
CA CYS A 24 8.49 7.78 -5.48
C CYS A 24 7.56 8.96 -5.80
N VAL A 25 7.83 10.13 -5.23
CA VAL A 25 6.99 11.34 -5.41
C VAL A 25 6.87 11.70 -6.90
N LYS A 26 7.98 11.62 -7.66
CA LYS A 26 7.99 11.91 -9.10
C LYS A 26 7.11 10.94 -9.90
N CYS A 27 7.20 9.63 -9.63
CA CYS A 27 6.36 8.64 -10.31
C CYS A 27 4.88 8.80 -9.95
N ASN A 28 4.59 9.05 -8.67
CA ASN A 28 3.21 9.28 -8.21
C ASN A 28 2.61 10.53 -8.87
N ALA A 29 3.37 11.64 -8.91
CA ALA A 29 2.95 12.86 -9.60
C ALA A 29 2.82 12.67 -11.12
N HIS A 30 3.68 11.85 -11.73
CA HIS A 30 3.58 11.53 -13.15
C HIS A 30 2.32 10.71 -13.45
N LYS A 31 1.99 9.70 -12.64
CA LYS A 31 0.76 8.91 -12.81
C LYS A 31 -0.48 9.76 -12.57
N ALA A 32 -0.51 10.50 -11.46
CA ALA A 32 -1.64 11.32 -11.02
C ALA A 32 -2.95 10.51 -10.97
N ASN A 33 -4.04 11.07 -11.50
CA ASN A 33 -5.38 10.46 -11.49
C ASN A 33 -5.61 9.46 -12.63
N ARG A 34 -4.54 8.84 -13.14
CA ARG A 34 -4.58 7.84 -14.22
C ARG A 34 -4.23 6.45 -13.70
N THR A 35 -4.69 5.40 -14.38
CA THR A 35 -4.15 4.04 -14.20
C THR A 35 -2.70 3.97 -14.72
N PRO A 36 -1.91 2.95 -14.33
CA PRO A 36 -0.58 2.75 -14.93
C PRO A 36 -0.64 2.69 -16.45
N GLU A 37 -1.64 2.00 -17.01
CA GLU A 37 -1.85 1.86 -18.45
C GLU A 37 -2.09 3.22 -19.12
N GLU A 38 -3.00 4.03 -18.58
CA GLU A 38 -3.30 5.40 -19.05
C GLU A 38 -2.09 6.34 -18.94
N ALA A 39 -1.21 6.10 -17.95
CA ALA A 39 0.03 6.85 -17.76
C ALA A 39 1.22 6.30 -18.56
N ASN A 40 1.06 5.22 -19.35
CA ASN A 40 2.14 4.48 -20.01
C ASN A 40 3.24 4.01 -19.03
N MET A 41 2.82 3.64 -17.82
CA MET A 41 3.67 3.12 -16.76
C MET A 41 3.41 1.62 -16.57
N ARG A 42 4.43 0.91 -16.06
CA ARG A 42 4.31 -0.50 -15.70
C ARG A 42 4.62 -0.69 -14.23
N LEU A 43 3.80 -1.49 -13.56
CA LEU A 43 4.08 -1.91 -12.20
C LEU A 43 5.31 -2.82 -12.17
N ARG A 44 6.20 -2.59 -11.20
CA ARG A 44 7.35 -3.47 -10.97
C ARG A 44 6.94 -4.82 -10.36
N ARG A 45 5.87 -4.81 -9.58
CA ARG A 45 5.26 -5.98 -8.94
C ARG A 45 3.77 -5.71 -8.80
N ALA A 46 2.95 -6.73 -9.03
CA ALA A 46 1.52 -6.63 -8.75
C ALA A 46 1.31 -6.44 -7.22
N PRO A 47 0.44 -5.50 -6.80
CA PRO A 47 0.07 -5.35 -5.41
C PRO A 47 -0.68 -6.59 -4.92
N ASP A 48 -0.27 -7.12 -3.77
CA ASP A 48 -0.94 -8.23 -3.13
C ASP A 48 -0.70 -8.19 -1.61
N GLN A 49 -1.58 -8.86 -0.87
CA GLN A 49 -1.46 -8.99 0.57
C GLN A 49 -0.24 -9.86 0.91
N PRO A 50 0.63 -9.43 1.84
CA PRO A 50 1.73 -10.27 2.27
C PRO A 50 1.20 -11.54 2.94
N SER A 51 1.77 -12.69 2.58
CA SER A 51 1.51 -13.93 3.30
C SER A 51 2.09 -13.83 4.71
N TRP A 52 1.29 -14.21 5.71
CA TRP A 52 1.78 -14.30 7.08
C TRP A 52 2.91 -15.33 7.16
N ARG A 53 3.98 -14.99 7.89
CA ARG A 53 5.12 -15.88 8.17
C ARG A 53 5.45 -15.81 9.66
N PRO A 54 5.80 -16.94 10.31
CA PRO A 54 6.13 -16.97 11.74
C PRO A 54 7.23 -16.00 12.17
N MET A 55 8.15 -15.65 11.26
CA MET A 55 9.19 -14.64 11.49
C MET A 55 8.61 -13.25 11.82
N PHE A 56 7.43 -12.91 11.30
CA PHE A 56 6.75 -11.64 11.66
C PHE A 56 6.11 -11.67 13.05
N SER A 57 6.06 -12.83 13.70
CA SER A 57 5.63 -12.98 15.10
C SER A 57 6.77 -12.84 16.09
N SER A 58 8.02 -12.76 15.62
CA SER A 58 9.22 -12.75 16.47
C SER A 58 9.92 -11.40 16.44
N SER A 59 9.32 -10.42 17.15
CA SER A 59 10.04 -9.26 17.66
C SER A 59 9.18 -8.55 18.70
N ASP A 60 9.52 -8.79 19.97
CA ASP A 60 9.23 -8.01 21.17
C ASP A 60 7.76 -7.68 21.49
N LEU A 61 7.42 -7.75 22.78
CA LEU A 61 6.13 -7.31 23.31
C LEU A 61 5.73 -5.98 22.65
N PRO A 62 4.48 -5.83 22.16
CA PRO A 62 4.07 -4.58 21.52
C PRO A 62 4.41 -3.44 22.47
N MET A 63 5.17 -2.46 21.97
CA MET A 63 5.46 -1.24 22.71
C MET A 63 4.17 -0.77 23.39
N ALA A 64 4.18 -0.51 24.70
CA ALA A 64 2.96 -0.23 25.45
C ALA A 64 2.09 0.88 24.82
N SER A 65 2.72 1.84 24.11
CA SER A 65 2.04 2.90 23.38
C SER A 65 1.20 2.45 22.16
N TRP A 66 1.45 1.24 21.65
CA TRP A 66 0.75 0.64 20.51
C TRP A 66 -0.46 -0.21 20.91
N GLN A 67 -0.62 -0.54 22.20
CA GLN A 67 -1.72 -1.38 22.70
C GLN A 67 -3.10 -0.88 22.25
N ARG A 68 -3.31 0.44 22.21
CA ARG A 68 -4.56 1.10 21.77
C ARG A 68 -4.90 0.93 20.29
N PHE A 69 -3.92 0.57 19.45
CA PHE A 69 -4.11 0.43 18.01
C PHE A 69 -4.29 -1.03 17.57
N ILE A 70 -3.99 -1.98 18.45
CA ILE A 70 -4.06 -3.43 18.16
C ILE A 70 -5.18 -4.15 18.92
N THR A 71 -5.75 -3.53 19.96
CA THR A 71 -6.83 -4.14 20.74
C THR A 71 -8.16 -3.82 20.08
N THR A 72 -8.84 -4.84 19.55
CA THR A 72 -10.22 -4.74 19.06
C THR A 72 -11.16 -4.83 20.25
N THR A 73 -11.95 -3.78 20.51
CA THR A 73 -13.08 -3.81 21.46
C THR A 73 -14.13 -4.80 21.01
#